data_AF-A0AAE0W6M0-F1
#
_entry.id   AF-A0AAE0W6M0-F1
#
_cell.length_a   1.000
_cell.length_b   1.000
_cell.length_c   1.000
_cell.angle_alpha   90.00
_cell.angle_beta   90.00
_cell.angle_gamma   90.00
#
_symmetry.space_group_name_H-M   'P 1'
#
loop_
_entity.id
_entity.type
_entity.pdbx_description
1 polymer ?
#
loop_
_entity_poly.entity_id
_entity_poly.type
_entity_poly.pdbx_seq_one_letter_code
_entity_poly.pdbx_strand_id
1 'polypeptide(L)'
;MLAAMMAALMSSLTSVFNSSSSIFTMDIWKRIRPRSSEGELLVVGRVFVLVLVGVSIAWIPVLQQSQGGQLFNYIQSVTGYLAPPVLSLYLLAMIWSRTNEAGAFWGMMIGLLVGLIRMGLDFGYGSPNCGEKDFRPTIISKVHFLHFTIILFFVSLLATIIISLCTNPINSKHIVRLTWWTRHSIVERVLFDEEVSFDRKAQEREPAQSKPMGELPRWRWIVNLLCGYEPPKEHTISEEEKKEALRALTSIKEERKWKYFVNINALILLTIGMFLWGFYS
;
A
#
# COMPACT_ATOMS: atom_id res chain seq x y z
N MET A 1 9.56 25.59 18.78
CA MET A 1 8.85 25.33 17.50
C MET A 1 9.72 24.58 16.49
N LEU A 2 10.94 25.06 16.17
CA LEU A 2 11.84 24.36 15.23
C LEU A 2 12.15 22.90 15.63
N ALA A 3 12.45 22.64 16.90
CA ALA A 3 12.68 21.28 17.39
C ALA A 3 11.44 20.36 17.21
N ALA A 4 10.24 20.90 17.45
CA ALA A 4 8.99 20.17 17.26
C ALA A 4 8.72 19.87 15.77
N MET A 5 8.99 20.83 14.88
CA MET A 5 8.87 20.62 13.42
C MET A 5 9.89 19.58 12.93
N MET A 6 11.13 19.65 13.38
CA MET A 6 12.17 18.67 13.04
C MET A 6 11.80 17.27 13.53
N ALA A 7 11.29 17.15 14.76
CA ALA A 7 10.81 15.89 15.30
C ALA A 7 9.64 15.31 14.49
N ALA A 8 8.66 16.14 14.11
CA ALA A 8 7.52 15.73 13.29
C ALA A 8 7.95 15.26 11.88
N LEU A 9 8.92 15.96 11.27
CA LEU A 9 9.51 15.57 9.99
C LEU A 9 10.26 14.24 10.09
N MET A 10 11.11 14.07 11.11
CA MET A 10 11.83 12.81 11.34
C MET A 10 10.89 11.63 11.59
N SER A 11 9.80 11.86 12.33
CA SER A 11 8.77 10.84 12.57
C SER A 11 8.06 10.42 11.27
N SER A 12 7.67 11.38 10.44
CA SER A 12 7.01 11.11 9.15
C SER A 12 7.94 10.38 8.19
N LEU A 13 9.20 10.80 8.08
CA LEU A 13 10.22 10.13 7.26
C LEU A 13 10.47 8.70 7.73
N THR A 14 10.63 8.50 9.05
CA THR A 14 10.81 7.17 9.64
C THR A 14 9.63 6.26 9.32
N SER A 15 8.40 6.76 9.40
CA SER A 15 7.19 6.01 9.05
C SER A 15 7.16 5.58 7.58
N VAL A 16 7.47 6.49 6.66
CA VAL A 16 7.49 6.21 5.21
C VAL A 16 8.58 5.20 4.85
N PHE A 17 9.78 5.33 5.41
CA PHE A 17 10.87 4.38 5.13
C PHE A 17 10.60 2.99 5.72
N ASN A 18 10.03 2.92 6.93
CA ASN A 18 9.70 1.64 7.56
C ASN A 18 8.55 0.92 6.83
N SER A 19 7.51 1.64 6.40
CA SER A 19 6.41 1.03 5.63
C SER A 19 6.90 0.55 4.25
N SER A 20 7.70 1.35 3.55
CA SER A 20 8.27 0.98 2.25
C SER A 20 9.19 -0.24 2.34
N SER A 21 10.01 -0.31 3.40
CA SER A 21 10.86 -1.45 3.72
C SER A 21 10.07 -2.71 4.02
N SER A 22 8.95 -2.58 4.73
CA SER A 22 8.05 -3.71 5.03
C SER A 22 7.39 -4.23 3.75
N ILE A 23 6.87 -3.34 2.90
CA ILE A 23 6.31 -3.71 1.58
C ILE A 23 7.37 -4.43 0.74
N PHE A 24 8.59 -3.90 0.66
CA PHE A 24 9.65 -4.54 -0.12
C PHE A 24 10.05 -5.92 0.43
N THR A 25 10.23 -6.04 1.75
CA THR A 25 10.67 -7.31 2.37
C THR A 25 9.58 -8.38 2.37
N MET A 26 8.33 -8.00 2.66
CA MET A 26 7.22 -8.94 2.79
C MET A 26 6.58 -9.28 1.45
N ASP A 27 6.41 -8.31 0.55
CA ASP A 27 5.65 -8.52 -0.69
C ASP A 27 6.57 -8.92 -1.86
N ILE A 28 7.82 -8.43 -1.88
CA ILE A 28 8.77 -8.67 -2.97
C ILE A 28 9.82 -9.70 -2.56
N TRP A 29 10.57 -9.44 -1.49
CA TRP A 29 11.72 -10.30 -1.11
C TRP A 29 11.30 -11.71 -0.75
N LYS A 30 10.24 -11.89 0.06
CA LYS A 30 9.68 -13.22 0.36
C LYS A 30 9.17 -13.95 -0.89
N ARG A 31 8.73 -13.24 -1.93
CA ARG A 31 8.28 -13.89 -3.18
C ARG A 31 9.46 -14.35 -4.03
N ILE A 32 10.53 -13.56 -4.11
CA ILE A 32 11.76 -13.87 -4.87
C ILE A 32 12.60 -14.94 -4.16
N ARG A 33 12.81 -14.77 -2.86
CA ARG A 33 13.51 -15.73 -2.01
C ARG A 33 12.53 -16.26 -0.97
N PRO A 34 11.69 -17.24 -1.34
CA PRO A 34 10.77 -17.88 -0.41
C PRO A 34 11.48 -18.26 0.87
N ARG A 35 12.71 -18.79 0.77
CA ARG A 35 13.63 -19.32 1.81
C ARG A 35 14.37 -18.32 2.69
N SER A 36 13.88 -17.09 2.83
CA SER A 36 14.52 -16.06 3.67
C SER A 36 14.26 -16.26 5.18
N SER A 37 15.29 -16.05 6.00
CA SER A 37 15.18 -16.02 7.47
C SER A 37 14.65 -14.66 7.97
N GLU A 38 14.04 -14.62 9.15
CA GLU A 38 13.62 -13.36 9.79
C GLU A 38 14.77 -12.35 9.94
N GLY A 39 15.95 -12.81 10.37
CA GLY A 39 17.13 -11.95 10.49
C GLY A 39 17.60 -11.42 9.13
N GLU A 40 17.44 -12.21 8.08
CA GLU A 40 17.73 -11.77 6.71
C GLU A 40 16.77 -10.66 6.27
N LEU A 41 15.47 -10.80 6.56
CA LEU A 41 14.47 -9.77 6.25
C LEU A 41 14.79 -8.43 6.91
N LEU A 42 15.21 -8.45 8.19
CA LEU A 42 15.59 -7.22 8.90
C LEU A 42 16.79 -6.54 8.25
N VAL A 43 17.81 -7.31 7.83
CA VAL A 43 19.00 -6.76 7.16
C VAL A 43 18.64 -6.20 5.79
N VAL A 44 17.89 -6.96 4.98
CA VAL A 44 17.45 -6.52 3.65
C VAL A 44 16.60 -5.25 3.76
N GLY A 45 15.69 -5.20 4.73
CA GLY A 45 14.86 -4.02 4.98
C GLY A 45 15.69 -2.78 5.32
N ARG A 46 16.71 -2.90 6.16
CA ARG A 46 17.59 -1.77 6.51
C ARG A 46 18.44 -1.30 5.32
N VAL A 47 18.98 -2.24 4.55
CA VAL A 47 19.74 -1.92 3.32
C VAL A 47 18.84 -1.20 2.32
N PHE A 48 17.60 -1.66 2.16
CA PHE A 48 16.63 -1.02 1.29
C PHE A 48 16.31 0.42 1.72
N VAL A 49 16.19 0.69 3.02
CA VAL A 49 16.04 2.06 3.53
C VAL A 49 17.22 2.95 3.13
N LEU A 50 18.47 2.48 3.26
CA LEU A 50 19.65 3.24 2.84
C LEU A 50 19.63 3.56 1.34
N VAL A 51 19.22 2.59 0.51
CA VAL A 51 19.07 2.79 -0.93
C VAL A 51 17.97 3.83 -1.23
N LEU A 52 16.81 3.73 -0.57
CA LEU A 52 15.72 4.70 -0.73
C LEU A 52 16.13 6.11 -0.34
N VAL A 53 16.91 6.27 0.74
CA VAL A 53 17.46 7.58 1.14
C VAL A 53 18.36 8.13 0.04
N GLY A 54 19.25 7.30 -0.52
CA GLY A 54 20.11 7.71 -1.63
C GLY A 54 19.34 8.17 -2.87
N VAL A 55 18.32 7.38 -3.28
CA VAL A 55 17.45 7.74 -4.41
C VAL A 55 16.66 9.02 -4.12
N SER A 56 16.17 9.21 -2.90
CA SER A 56 15.41 10.41 -2.51
C SER A 56 16.27 11.68 -2.60
N ILE A 57 17.54 11.61 -2.19
CA ILE A 57 18.49 12.73 -2.32
C ILE A 57 18.80 13.01 -3.80
N ALA A 58 18.99 11.95 -4.60
CA ALA A 58 19.23 12.09 -6.03
C ALA A 58 18.03 12.70 -6.79
N TRP A 59 16.82 12.62 -6.25
CA TRP A 59 15.60 13.16 -6.86
C TRP A 59 15.38 14.67 -6.60
N ILE A 60 16.11 15.29 -5.67
CA ILE A 60 15.95 16.70 -5.30
C ILE A 60 16.06 17.67 -6.51
N PRO A 61 17.02 17.51 -7.46
CA PRO A 61 17.12 18.41 -8.61
C PRO A 61 15.89 18.39 -9.51
N VAL A 62 15.25 17.22 -9.66
CA VAL A 62 14.02 17.07 -10.46
C VAL A 62 12.87 17.84 -9.81
N LEU A 63 12.78 17.81 -8.48
CA LEU A 63 11.77 18.59 -7.73
C LEU A 63 11.94 20.10 -7.94
N GLN A 64 13.17 20.59 -7.99
CA GLN A 64 13.46 22.03 -8.16
C GLN A 64 13.14 22.54 -9.57
N GLN A 65 13.28 21.68 -10.59
CA GLN A 65 13.00 22.02 -11.98
C GLN A 65 11.50 21.96 -12.32
N SER A 66 10.70 21.27 -11.51
CA SER A 66 9.27 21.07 -11.76
C SER A 66 8.38 22.15 -11.13
N GLN A 67 7.35 22.59 -11.86
CA GLN A 67 6.20 23.37 -11.35
C GLN A 67 6.57 24.70 -10.64
N GLY A 68 7.59 25.43 -11.12
CA GLY A 68 7.91 26.79 -10.64
C GLY A 68 8.22 26.88 -9.14
N GLY A 69 8.67 25.78 -8.51
CA GLY A 69 9.00 25.73 -7.08
C GLY A 69 7.82 25.45 -6.13
N GLN A 70 6.61 25.19 -6.65
CA GLN A 70 5.44 24.88 -5.82
C GLN A 70 5.37 23.38 -5.47
N LEU A 71 6.06 22.99 -4.39
CA LEU A 71 6.16 21.59 -3.94
C LEU A 71 4.79 20.92 -3.72
N PHE A 72 3.80 21.65 -3.19
CA PHE A 72 2.46 21.10 -2.96
C PHE A 72 1.78 20.67 -4.27
N ASN A 73 1.83 21.51 -5.30
CA ASN A 73 1.25 21.19 -6.61
C ASN A 73 1.99 20.03 -7.29
N TYR A 74 3.30 19.96 -7.12
CA TYR A 74 4.07 18.79 -7.57
C TYR A 74 3.58 17.50 -6.91
N ILE A 75 3.53 17.44 -5.57
CA ILE A 75 3.11 16.25 -4.83
C ILE A 75 1.69 15.85 -5.24
N GLN A 76 0.76 16.81 -5.31
CA GLN A 76 -0.63 16.54 -5.70
C GLN A 76 -0.75 16.06 -7.15
N SER A 77 0.03 16.60 -8.07
CA SER A 77 0.02 16.14 -9.47
C SER A 77 0.53 14.70 -9.61
N VAL A 78 1.64 14.35 -8.96
CA VAL A 78 2.21 12.99 -9.00
C VAL A 78 1.24 12.00 -8.35
N THR A 79 0.69 12.33 -7.18
CA THR A 79 -0.35 11.51 -6.54
C THR A 79 -1.58 11.39 -7.44
N GLY A 80 -1.99 12.47 -8.11
CA GLY A 80 -3.10 12.48 -9.05
C GLY A 80 -2.89 11.61 -10.30
N TYR A 81 -1.65 11.32 -10.68
CA TYR A 81 -1.34 10.43 -11.80
C TYR A 81 -1.23 8.95 -11.41
N LEU A 82 -0.84 8.65 -10.16
CA LEU A 82 -0.56 7.29 -9.71
C LEU A 82 -1.66 6.67 -8.83
N ALA A 83 -2.34 7.48 -8.00
CA ALA A 83 -3.32 6.98 -7.03
C ALA A 83 -4.68 6.57 -7.64
N PRO A 84 -5.24 7.25 -8.66
CA PRO A 84 -6.59 6.93 -9.14
C PRO A 84 -6.81 5.50 -9.64
N PRO A 85 -5.89 4.89 -10.42
CA PRO A 85 -6.03 3.50 -10.84
C PRO A 85 -6.15 2.54 -9.65
N VAL A 86 -5.32 2.74 -8.60
CA VAL A 86 -5.35 1.94 -7.37
C VAL A 86 -6.67 2.14 -6.63
N LEU A 87 -7.13 3.39 -6.49
CA LEU A 87 -8.42 3.68 -5.85
C LEU A 87 -9.59 3.03 -6.59
N SER A 88 -9.61 3.11 -7.92
CA SER A 88 -10.67 2.52 -8.75
C SER A 88 -10.75 1.00 -8.57
N LEU A 89 -9.58 0.35 -8.50
CA LEU A 89 -9.45 -1.09 -8.27
C LEU A 89 -10.04 -1.46 -6.90
N TYR A 90 -9.59 -0.81 -5.82
CA TYR A 90 -10.04 -1.13 -4.47
C TYR A 90 -11.54 -0.90 -4.30
N LEU A 91 -12.06 0.24 -4.77
CA LEU A 91 -13.49 0.53 -4.69
C LEU A 91 -14.32 -0.52 -5.44
N LEU A 92 -13.91 -0.87 -6.66
CA LEU A 92 -14.63 -1.85 -7.46
C LEU A 92 -14.52 -3.26 -6.87
N ALA A 93 -13.35 -3.67 -6.40
CA ALA A 93 -13.14 -4.98 -5.76
C ALA A 93 -13.97 -5.14 -4.49
N MET A 94 -14.16 -4.08 -3.70
CA MET A 94 -14.99 -4.11 -2.49
C MET A 94 -16.49 -4.17 -2.82
N ILE A 95 -16.96 -3.42 -3.81
CA ILE A 95 -18.40 -3.25 -4.09
C ILE A 95 -18.92 -4.31 -5.07
N TRP A 96 -18.11 -4.75 -6.02
CA TRP A 96 -18.52 -5.59 -7.14
C TRP A 96 -17.82 -6.95 -7.11
N SER A 97 -18.60 -7.98 -6.78
CA SER A 97 -18.13 -9.38 -6.65
C SER A 97 -17.67 -10.03 -7.94
N ARG A 98 -17.90 -9.39 -9.10
CA ARG A 98 -17.48 -9.90 -10.40
C ARG A 98 -16.04 -9.51 -10.78
N THR A 99 -15.42 -8.60 -10.02
CA THR A 99 -14.03 -8.15 -10.26
C THR A 99 -13.08 -9.35 -10.19
N ASN A 100 -12.47 -9.71 -11.32
CA ASN A 100 -11.54 -10.83 -11.42
C ASN A 100 -10.07 -10.39 -11.47
N GLU A 101 -9.15 -11.34 -11.30
CA GLU A 101 -7.70 -11.07 -11.27
C GLU A 101 -7.19 -10.41 -12.55
N ALA A 102 -7.60 -10.92 -13.72
CA ALA A 102 -7.19 -10.36 -15.00
C ALA A 102 -7.71 -8.93 -15.20
N GLY A 103 -8.98 -8.67 -14.87
CA GLY A 103 -9.58 -7.34 -14.92
C GLY A 103 -8.89 -6.38 -13.97
N ALA A 104 -8.63 -6.81 -12.74
CA ALA A 104 -7.91 -6.05 -11.74
C ALA A 104 -6.50 -5.68 -12.22
N PHE A 105 -5.72 -6.66 -12.65
CA PHE A 105 -4.34 -6.45 -13.10
C PHE A 105 -4.28 -5.54 -14.33
N TRP A 106 -4.97 -5.89 -15.41
CA TRP A 106 -4.89 -5.14 -16.66
C TRP A 106 -5.59 -3.78 -16.59
N GLY A 107 -6.70 -3.66 -15.87
CA GLY A 107 -7.38 -2.39 -15.65
C GLY A 107 -6.50 -1.40 -14.88
N MET A 108 -5.83 -1.87 -13.83
CA MET A 108 -4.84 -1.07 -13.09
C MET A 108 -3.62 -0.73 -13.96
N MET A 109 -3.10 -1.67 -14.75
CA MET A 109 -1.94 -1.43 -15.64
C MET A 109 -2.25 -0.40 -16.73
N ILE A 110 -3.43 -0.46 -17.35
CA ILE A 110 -3.87 0.53 -18.34
C ILE A 110 -3.97 1.91 -17.68
N GLY A 111 -4.62 2.00 -16.52
CA GLY A 111 -4.71 3.25 -15.77
C GLY A 111 -3.33 3.82 -15.40
N LEU A 112 -2.43 2.98 -14.89
CA LEU A 112 -1.08 3.38 -14.52
C LEU A 112 -0.27 3.84 -15.74
N LEU A 113 -0.38 3.14 -16.87
CA LEU A 113 0.30 3.51 -18.11
C LEU A 113 -0.16 4.88 -18.62
N VAL A 114 -1.48 5.13 -18.64
CA VAL A 114 -2.05 6.43 -19.04
C VAL A 114 -1.59 7.54 -18.08
N GLY A 115 -1.56 7.26 -16.78
CA GLY A 115 -1.05 8.18 -15.75
C GLY A 115 0.44 8.51 -15.94
N LEU A 116 1.28 7.49 -16.18
CA LEU A 116 2.72 7.66 -16.42
C LEU A 116 3.01 8.41 -17.72
N ILE A 117 2.25 8.17 -18.79
CA ILE A 117 2.36 8.93 -20.04
C ILE A 117 2.04 10.40 -19.77
N ARG A 118 0.97 10.71 -19.02
CA ARG A 118 0.63 12.09 -18.65
C ARG A 118 1.76 12.74 -17.84
N MET A 119 2.27 12.03 -16.83
CA MET A 119 3.37 12.50 -15.97
C MET A 119 4.62 12.80 -16.79
N GLY A 120 5.02 11.89 -17.69
CA GLY A 120 6.18 12.07 -18.56
C GLY A 120 6.02 13.26 -19.51
N LEU A 121 4.81 13.48 -20.05
CA LEU A 121 4.54 14.63 -20.91
C LEU A 121 4.54 15.95 -20.11
N ASP A 122 3.98 15.98 -18.89
CA ASP A 122 4.03 17.19 -18.06
C ASP A 122 5.46 17.57 -17.66
N PHE A 123 6.30 16.59 -17.34
CA PHE A 123 7.70 16.83 -17.00
C PHE A 123 8.55 17.16 -18.23
N GLY A 124 8.24 16.56 -19.39
CA GLY A 124 8.98 16.76 -20.63
C GLY A 124 8.75 18.13 -21.28
N TYR A 125 7.52 18.64 -21.26
CA TYR A 125 7.21 19.94 -21.88
C TYR A 125 7.36 21.14 -20.93
N GLY A 126 7.30 20.92 -19.61
CA GLY A 126 7.39 21.98 -18.60
C GLY A 126 6.22 22.98 -18.64
N SER A 127 6.16 23.88 -17.66
CA SER A 127 5.26 25.03 -17.70
C SER A 127 5.94 26.15 -18.51
N PRO A 128 5.32 26.66 -19.60
CA PRO A 128 5.89 27.79 -20.33
C PRO A 128 5.97 29.03 -19.43
N ASN A 129 6.98 29.85 -19.65
CA ASN A 129 7.08 31.14 -18.96
C ASN A 129 5.97 32.08 -19.43
N CYS A 130 5.59 33.03 -18.58
CA CYS A 130 4.57 34.02 -18.92
C CYS A 130 4.90 34.74 -20.25
N GLY A 131 4.05 34.57 -21.26
CA GLY A 131 4.16 35.26 -22.55
C GLY A 131 4.77 34.44 -23.70
N GLU A 132 5.21 33.20 -23.47
CA GLU A 132 5.71 32.32 -24.53
C GLU A 132 4.58 31.52 -25.22
N LYS A 133 4.79 31.15 -26.49
CA LYS A 133 3.85 30.28 -27.23
C LYS A 133 3.89 28.88 -26.63
N ASP A 134 2.73 28.38 -26.20
CA ASP A 134 2.57 27.05 -25.62
C ASP A 134 2.62 25.98 -26.72
N PHE A 135 3.70 25.17 -26.74
CA PHE A 135 3.85 24.04 -27.66
C PHE A 135 3.26 22.73 -27.11
N ARG A 136 2.63 22.75 -25.93
CA ARG A 136 2.04 21.56 -25.33
C ARG A 136 0.83 21.07 -26.13
N PRO A 137 0.65 19.76 -26.29
CA PRO A 137 -0.55 19.22 -26.91
C PRO A 137 -1.81 19.66 -26.15
N THR A 138 -2.91 19.84 -26.88
CA THR A 138 -4.16 20.46 -26.38
C THR A 138 -4.73 19.78 -25.14
N ILE A 139 -4.51 18.47 -24.98
CA ILE A 139 -4.94 17.66 -23.83
C ILE A 139 -4.18 18.07 -22.56
N ILE A 140 -2.95 18.55 -22.70
CA ILE A 140 -2.08 18.96 -21.59
C ILE A 140 -2.33 20.41 -21.20
N SER A 141 -2.41 21.28 -22.21
CA SER A 141 -2.59 22.72 -22.00
C SER A 141 -3.98 23.07 -21.44
N LYS A 142 -5.03 22.32 -21.84
CA LYS A 142 -6.41 22.62 -21.46
C LYS A 142 -6.95 21.81 -20.28
N VAL A 143 -6.32 20.69 -19.91
CA VAL A 143 -6.80 19.84 -18.81
C VAL A 143 -5.85 19.92 -17.62
N HIS A 144 -6.30 20.66 -16.59
CA HIS A 144 -5.62 20.73 -15.31
C HIS A 144 -5.50 19.33 -14.68
N PHE A 145 -4.39 19.06 -13.97
CA PHE A 145 -4.09 17.73 -13.43
C PHE A 145 -5.23 17.15 -12.60
N LEU A 146 -5.93 17.99 -11.82
CA LEU A 146 -7.06 17.55 -10.99
C LEU A 146 -8.25 16.98 -11.80
N HIS A 147 -8.58 17.58 -12.94
CA HIS A 147 -9.63 17.06 -13.82
C HIS A 147 -9.17 15.76 -14.49
N PHE A 148 -7.89 15.71 -14.87
CA PHE A 148 -7.29 14.50 -15.40
C PHE A 148 -7.33 13.34 -14.40
N THR A 149 -7.07 13.59 -13.11
CA THR A 149 -7.19 12.59 -12.03
C THR A 149 -8.57 11.92 -12.02
N ILE A 150 -9.65 12.72 -12.16
CA ILE A 150 -11.02 12.20 -12.21
C ILE A 150 -11.24 11.38 -13.48
N ILE A 151 -10.79 11.86 -14.63
CA ILE A 151 -10.89 11.13 -15.90
C ILE A 151 -10.13 9.79 -15.80
N LEU A 152 -8.92 9.80 -15.23
CA LEU A 152 -8.09 8.61 -15.06
C LEU A 152 -8.76 7.57 -14.16
N PHE A 153 -9.43 8.02 -13.09
CA PHE A 153 -10.24 7.15 -12.24
C PHE A 153 -11.33 6.43 -13.05
N PHE A 154 -12.10 7.14 -13.88
CA PHE A 154 -13.15 6.51 -14.68
C PHE A 154 -12.60 5.62 -15.80
N VAL A 155 -11.49 6.00 -16.43
CA VAL A 155 -10.82 5.19 -17.45
C VAL A 155 -10.36 3.86 -16.86
N SER A 156 -9.69 3.89 -15.70
CA SER A 156 -9.23 2.67 -15.01
C SER A 156 -10.40 1.82 -14.49
N LEU A 157 -11.45 2.45 -13.96
CA LEU A 157 -12.68 1.78 -13.56
C LEU A 157 -13.35 1.04 -14.73
N LEU A 158 -13.56 1.72 -15.86
CA LEU A 158 -14.17 1.15 -17.06
C LEU A 158 -13.30 0.04 -17.66
N ALA A 159 -11.98 0.23 -17.74
CA ALA A 159 -11.07 -0.80 -18.21
C ALA A 159 -11.16 -2.06 -17.36
N THR A 160 -11.17 -1.90 -16.03
CA THR A 160 -11.33 -3.02 -15.08
C THR A 160 -12.67 -3.74 -15.30
N ILE A 161 -13.77 -2.99 -15.44
CA ILE A 161 -15.10 -3.57 -15.70
C ILE A 161 -15.12 -4.36 -17.00
N ILE A 162 -14.68 -3.76 -18.11
CA ILE A 162 -14.73 -4.37 -19.44
C ILE A 162 -13.92 -5.68 -19.45
N ILE A 163 -12.68 -5.64 -18.98
CA ILE A 163 -11.80 -6.83 -18.98
C ILE A 163 -12.35 -7.90 -18.02
N SER A 164 -12.92 -7.47 -16.89
CA SER A 164 -13.53 -8.39 -15.93
C SER A 164 -14.81 -9.04 -16.47
N LEU A 165 -15.56 -8.38 -17.36
CA LEU A 165 -16.71 -8.96 -18.04
C LEU A 165 -16.30 -9.93 -19.16
N CYS A 166 -15.21 -9.62 -19.86
CA CYS A 166 -14.66 -10.44 -20.95
C CYS A 166 -13.92 -11.70 -20.47
N THR A 167 -13.51 -11.75 -19.20
CA THR A 167 -12.75 -12.88 -18.64
C THR A 167 -13.64 -13.72 -17.72
N ASN A 168 -13.21 -14.96 -17.45
CA ASN A 168 -13.96 -15.90 -16.62
C ASN A 168 -14.27 -15.32 -15.22
N PRO A 169 -15.49 -15.54 -14.69
CA PRO A 169 -15.86 -15.10 -13.35
C PRO A 169 -15.15 -15.94 -12.27
N ILE A 170 -14.83 -15.30 -11.14
CA ILE A 170 -14.30 -16.00 -9.96
C ILE A 170 -15.42 -16.79 -9.28
N ASN A 171 -15.11 -18.01 -8.82
CA ASN A 171 -16.05 -18.85 -8.08
C ASN A 171 -16.36 -18.21 -6.70
N SER A 172 -17.63 -18.23 -6.30
CA SER A 172 -18.11 -17.60 -5.05
C SER A 172 -17.42 -18.13 -3.79
N LYS A 173 -16.88 -19.35 -3.82
CA LYS A 173 -16.09 -19.97 -2.73
C LYS A 173 -14.84 -19.16 -2.34
N HIS A 174 -14.26 -18.43 -3.28
CA HIS A 174 -13.04 -17.63 -3.05
C HIS A 174 -13.34 -16.20 -2.59
N ILE A 175 -14.58 -15.70 -2.75
CA ILE A 175 -14.94 -14.29 -2.51
C ILE A 175 -15.59 -14.08 -1.13
N VAL A 176 -15.64 -15.13 -0.33
CA VAL A 176 -16.29 -15.10 0.98
C VAL A 176 -15.58 -14.10 1.90
N ARG A 177 -16.34 -13.14 2.45
CA ARG A 177 -15.89 -12.06 3.35
C ARG A 177 -14.89 -11.05 2.76
N LEU A 178 -14.70 -11.05 1.43
CA LEU A 178 -13.84 -10.06 0.75
C LEU A 178 -14.59 -8.85 0.20
N THR A 179 -15.89 -9.00 -0.08
CA THR A 179 -16.72 -7.92 -0.65
C THR A 179 -17.68 -7.39 0.39
N TRP A 180 -18.15 -6.17 0.17
CA TRP A 180 -19.16 -5.53 1.02
C TRP A 180 -20.40 -6.42 1.21
N TRP A 181 -20.82 -7.13 0.16
CA TRP A 181 -22.00 -7.99 0.18
C TRP A 181 -21.75 -9.34 0.89
N THR A 182 -20.52 -9.86 0.82
CA THR A 182 -20.16 -11.16 1.42
C THR A 182 -19.62 -11.05 2.85
N ARG A 183 -19.52 -9.84 3.41
CA ARG A 183 -18.93 -9.58 4.74
C ARG A 183 -19.56 -10.37 5.89
N HIS A 184 -20.87 -10.62 5.86
CA HIS A 184 -21.60 -11.34 6.92
C HIS A 184 -21.71 -12.85 6.68
N SER A 185 -21.05 -13.37 5.64
CA SER A 185 -21.04 -14.81 5.38
C SER A 185 -20.27 -15.55 6.48
N ILE A 186 -20.88 -16.63 6.98
CA ILE A 186 -20.31 -17.51 8.02
C ILE A 186 -19.47 -18.64 7.40
N VAL A 187 -19.63 -18.86 6.09
CA VAL A 187 -18.92 -19.92 5.36
C VAL A 187 -17.42 -19.67 5.37
N GLU A 188 -16.63 -20.73 5.52
CA GLU A 188 -15.17 -20.65 5.44
C GLU A 188 -14.72 -20.39 4.00
N ARG A 189 -13.80 -19.45 3.81
CA ARG A 189 -13.25 -19.11 2.49
C ARG A 189 -12.28 -20.21 2.07
N VAL A 190 -12.45 -20.71 0.85
CA VAL A 190 -11.44 -21.58 0.23
C VAL A 190 -10.40 -20.68 -0.43
N LEU A 191 -9.14 -20.79 0.02
CA LEU A 191 -8.02 -20.06 -0.56
C LEU A 191 -7.68 -20.59 -1.95
N PHE A 192 -6.95 -19.82 -2.74
CA PHE A 192 -6.44 -20.31 -4.03
C PHE A 192 -5.28 -21.29 -3.80
N ASP A 193 -5.09 -22.27 -4.69
CA ASP A 193 -4.01 -23.26 -4.56
C ASP A 193 -2.62 -22.59 -4.49
N GLU A 194 -2.44 -21.48 -5.21
CA GLU A 194 -1.22 -20.68 -5.15
C GLU A 194 -0.99 -20.06 -3.77
N GLU A 195 -2.05 -19.52 -3.15
CA GLU A 195 -2.04 -18.94 -1.79
C GLU A 195 -1.71 -20.01 -0.75
N VAL A 196 -2.36 -21.18 -0.85
CA VAL A 196 -2.07 -22.34 0.01
C VAL A 196 -0.62 -22.82 -0.17
N SER A 197 -0.10 -22.85 -1.40
CA SER A 197 1.27 -23.27 -1.67
C SER A 197 2.31 -22.30 -1.09
N PHE A 198 1.98 -21.01 -1.08
CA PHE A 198 2.81 -19.95 -0.51
C PHE A 198 2.84 -20.06 1.02
N ASP A 199 1.68 -20.20 1.65
CA ASP A 199 1.54 -20.36 3.10
C ASP A 199 2.22 -21.64 3.58
N ARG A 200 2.08 -22.75 2.84
CA ARG A 200 2.77 -24.01 3.18
C ARG A 200 4.28 -23.87 3.14
N LYS A 201 4.83 -23.20 2.12
CA LYS A 201 6.29 -22.92 2.03
C LYS A 201 6.79 -21.98 3.12
N ALA A 202 5.91 -21.15 3.69
CA ALA A 202 6.21 -20.30 4.82
C ALA A 202 6.18 -21.09 6.15
N GLN A 203 5.13 -21.91 6.36
CA GLN A 203 4.95 -22.73 7.57
C GLN A 203 5.93 -23.90 7.70
N GLU A 204 6.33 -24.55 6.59
CA GLU A 204 7.33 -25.64 6.57
C GLU A 204 8.70 -25.23 7.16
N ARG A 205 8.90 -23.97 7.55
CA ARG A 205 10.15 -23.48 8.16
C ARG A 205 10.08 -23.14 9.65
N GLU A 206 8.91 -23.19 10.27
CA GLU A 206 8.82 -22.88 11.70
C GLU A 206 9.36 -23.96 12.66
N PRO A 207 10.01 -25.06 12.21
CA PRO A 207 10.97 -25.70 13.12
C PRO A 207 12.19 -26.28 12.37
N ALA A 208 13.22 -25.48 12.13
CA ALA A 208 14.58 -25.99 11.92
C ALA A 208 15.63 -24.87 12.10
N GLN A 209 16.31 -24.89 13.24
CA GLN A 209 17.53 -24.13 13.57
C GLN A 209 17.37 -22.69 14.10
N SER A 210 16.82 -22.55 15.31
CA SER A 210 17.34 -21.54 16.24
C SER A 210 17.94 -22.26 17.43
N LYS A 211 19.28 -22.37 17.46
CA LYS A 211 19.98 -22.81 18.68
C LYS A 211 19.52 -21.92 19.84
N PRO A 212 19.19 -22.48 21.02
CA PRO A 212 18.79 -21.70 22.18
C PRO A 212 19.87 -20.65 22.51
N MET A 213 19.44 -19.53 23.07
CA MET A 213 20.19 -18.29 23.30
C MET A 213 21.50 -18.43 24.12
N GLY A 214 21.82 -19.64 24.60
CA GLY A 214 23.02 -19.97 25.36
C GLY A 214 24.30 -20.26 24.57
N GLU A 215 24.28 -20.36 23.23
CA GLU A 215 25.45 -20.76 22.42
C GLU A 215 25.98 -19.71 21.41
N LEU A 216 25.51 -18.45 21.45
CA LEU A 216 25.94 -17.43 20.48
C LEU A 216 27.17 -16.64 21.01
N PRO A 217 28.25 -16.48 20.22
CA PRO A 217 29.39 -15.65 20.63
C PRO A 217 28.97 -14.19 20.84
N ARG A 218 29.55 -13.52 21.85
CA ARG A 218 29.18 -12.15 22.31
C ARG A 218 29.08 -11.11 21.17
N TRP A 219 29.95 -11.17 20.17
CA TRP A 219 29.87 -10.30 18.99
C TRP A 219 28.55 -10.48 18.21
N ARG A 220 28.12 -11.72 17.99
CA ARG A 220 26.85 -12.00 17.29
C ARG A 220 25.66 -11.54 18.12
N TRP A 221 25.74 -11.63 19.45
CA TRP A 221 24.72 -11.06 20.33
C TRP A 221 24.63 -9.54 20.21
N ILE A 222 25.76 -8.82 20.19
CA ILE A 222 25.79 -7.37 19.97
C ILE A 222 25.23 -7.01 18.59
N VAL A 223 25.60 -7.76 17.55
CA VAL A 223 25.07 -7.57 16.19
C VAL A 223 23.56 -7.81 16.17
N ASN A 224 23.06 -8.88 16.79
CA ASN A 224 21.63 -9.16 16.87
C ASN A 224 20.88 -8.08 17.65
N LEU A 225 21.44 -7.58 18.74
CA LEU A 225 20.88 -6.47 19.52
C LEU A 225 20.83 -5.18 18.70
N LEU A 226 21.90 -4.83 18.00
CA LEU A 226 21.98 -3.66 17.11
C LEU A 226 21.05 -3.82 15.88
N CYS A 227 20.90 -5.05 15.39
CA CYS A 227 19.95 -5.43 14.34
C CYS A 227 18.51 -5.54 14.84
N GLY A 228 18.25 -5.44 16.14
CA GLY A 228 16.91 -5.63 16.72
C GLY A 228 16.33 -7.02 16.42
N TYR A 229 17.19 -8.00 16.14
CA TYR A 229 16.78 -9.37 15.87
C TYR A 229 16.62 -10.10 17.20
N GLU A 230 15.37 -10.36 17.58
CA GLU A 230 15.06 -11.27 18.67
C GLU A 230 14.82 -12.66 18.08
N PRO A 231 15.57 -13.71 18.50
CA PRO A 231 15.36 -15.04 17.99
C PRO A 231 13.93 -15.51 18.33
N PRO A 232 13.25 -16.19 17.39
CA PRO A 232 11.88 -16.64 17.61
C PRO A 232 11.82 -17.49 18.88
N LYS A 233 10.97 -17.10 19.83
CA LYS A 233 10.64 -17.95 20.98
C LYS A 233 9.74 -19.06 20.47
N GLU A 234 10.13 -20.30 20.76
CA GLU A 234 9.37 -21.49 20.39
C GLU A 234 8.06 -21.51 21.19
N HIS A 235 7.03 -20.82 20.69
CA HIS A 235 5.68 -20.93 21.20
C HIS A 235 4.90 -21.82 20.24
N THR A 236 4.85 -23.11 20.56
CA THR A 236 4.04 -24.09 19.84
C THR A 236 2.56 -23.84 20.16
N ILE A 237 1.98 -22.84 19.49
CA ILE A 237 0.53 -22.61 19.52
C ILE A 237 -0.12 -23.84 18.87
N SER A 238 -1.08 -24.47 19.56
CA SER A 238 -1.83 -25.62 19.04
C SER A 238 -2.53 -25.25 17.72
N GLU A 239 -2.69 -26.18 16.78
CA GLU A 239 -3.41 -25.92 15.52
C GLU A 239 -4.86 -25.45 15.76
N GLU A 240 -5.46 -25.84 16.89
CA GLU A 240 -6.77 -25.34 17.32
C GLU A 240 -6.70 -23.87 17.76
N GLU A 241 -5.72 -23.50 18.57
CA GLU A 241 -5.50 -22.12 19.02
C GLU A 241 -5.17 -21.19 17.85
N LYS A 242 -4.40 -21.65 16.85
CA LYS A 242 -4.13 -20.88 15.62
C LYS A 242 -5.42 -20.62 14.84
N LYS A 243 -6.29 -21.62 14.70
CA LYS A 243 -7.59 -21.48 14.04
C LYS A 243 -8.52 -20.55 14.81
N GLU A 244 -8.53 -20.62 16.13
CA GLU A 244 -9.31 -19.71 16.97
C GLU A 244 -8.81 -18.26 16.88
N ALA A 245 -7.49 -18.05 16.92
CA ALA A 245 -6.89 -16.74 16.71
C ALA A 245 -7.25 -16.18 15.32
N LEU A 246 -7.19 -17.02 14.28
CA LEU A 246 -7.57 -16.62 12.92
C LEU A 246 -9.08 -16.33 12.79
N ARG A 247 -9.93 -17.08 13.51
CA ARG A 247 -11.36 -16.77 13.62
C ARG A 247 -11.61 -15.45 14.33
N ALA A 248 -10.87 -15.17 15.41
CA ALA A 248 -10.95 -13.91 16.13
C ALA A 248 -10.52 -12.73 15.24
N LEU A 249 -9.40 -12.85 14.52
CA LEU A 249 -8.90 -11.82 13.60
C LEU A 249 -9.84 -11.56 12.43
N THR A 250 -10.51 -12.60 11.93
CA THR A 250 -11.45 -12.43 10.80
C THR A 250 -12.84 -11.98 11.25
N SER A 251 -13.21 -12.15 12.52
CA SER A 251 -14.54 -11.84 13.05
C SER A 251 -14.84 -10.33 12.98
N ILE A 252 -15.99 -9.98 12.38
CA ILE A 252 -16.50 -8.59 12.33
C ILE A 252 -17.39 -8.28 13.56
N LYS A 253 -17.54 -9.22 14.50
CA LYS A 253 -18.37 -9.01 15.70
C LYS A 253 -17.62 -8.14 16.70
N GLU A 254 -18.10 -6.92 16.87
CA GLU A 254 -17.67 -6.03 17.95
C GLU A 254 -18.59 -6.14 19.17
N GLU A 255 -18.03 -5.90 20.35
CA GLU A 255 -18.86 -5.73 21.55
C GLU A 255 -19.67 -4.44 21.46
N ARG A 256 -20.90 -4.49 22.01
CA ARG A 256 -21.88 -3.40 21.91
C ARG A 256 -21.35 -2.07 22.45
N LYS A 257 -20.55 -2.09 23.53
CA LYS A 257 -19.97 -0.88 24.13
C LYS A 257 -18.95 -0.22 23.21
N TRP A 258 -18.01 -1.00 22.67
CA TRP A 258 -16.97 -0.51 21.76
C TRP A 258 -17.56 0.04 20.46
N LYS A 259 -18.58 -0.64 19.91
CA LYS A 259 -19.31 -0.14 18.74
C LYS A 259 -19.90 1.26 18.97
N TYR A 260 -20.60 1.47 20.09
CA TYR A 260 -21.16 2.79 20.39
C TYR A 260 -20.08 3.84 20.61
N PHE A 261 -19.01 3.50 21.34
CA PHE A 261 -17.90 4.40 21.57
C PHE A 261 -17.24 4.85 20.26
N VAL A 262 -16.93 3.92 19.37
CA VAL A 262 -16.32 4.21 18.06
C VAL A 262 -17.26 5.06 17.19
N ASN A 263 -18.56 4.72 17.13
CA ASN A 263 -19.53 5.47 16.34
C ASN A 263 -19.71 6.92 16.82
N ILE A 264 -19.72 7.15 18.15
CA ILE A 264 -19.82 8.49 18.72
C ILE A 264 -18.58 9.32 18.36
N ASN A 265 -17.38 8.75 18.53
CA ASN A 265 -16.14 9.43 18.16
C ASN A 265 -16.09 9.73 16.65
N ALA A 266 -16.53 8.79 15.80
CA ALA A 266 -16.62 8.99 14.37
C ALA A 266 -17.58 10.15 14.02
N LEU A 267 -18.74 10.23 14.67
CA LEU A 267 -19.68 11.33 14.47
C LEU A 267 -19.06 12.67 14.85
N ILE A 268 -18.39 12.75 16.01
CA ILE A 268 -17.73 13.97 16.49
C ILE A 268 -16.63 14.41 15.53
N LEU A 269 -15.81 13.47 15.04
CA LEU A 269 -14.74 13.78 14.10
C LEU A 269 -15.29 14.26 12.76
N LEU A 270 -16.35 13.63 12.25
CA LEU A 270 -17.01 14.05 11.00
C LEU A 270 -17.65 15.44 11.14
N THR A 271 -18.31 15.74 12.26
CA THR A 271 -18.93 17.06 12.47
C THR A 271 -17.88 18.16 12.59
N ILE A 272 -16.80 17.93 13.34
CA ILE A 272 -15.68 18.87 13.44
C ILE A 272 -15.02 19.05 12.06
N GLY A 273 -14.77 17.95 11.35
CA GLY A 273 -14.16 17.99 10.01
C GLY A 273 -14.99 18.79 9.01
N MET A 274 -16.31 18.55 8.95
CA MET A 274 -17.22 19.31 8.09
C MET A 274 -17.28 20.80 8.49
N PHE A 275 -17.29 21.09 9.79
CA PHE A 275 -17.27 22.47 10.28
C PHE A 275 -15.99 23.21 9.87
N LEU A 276 -14.82 22.61 10.10
CA LEU A 276 -13.54 23.19 9.71
C LEU A 276 -13.45 23.37 8.20
N TRP A 277 -13.88 22.38 7.42
CA TRP A 277 -13.89 22.49 5.97
C TRP A 277 -14.83 23.60 5.49
N GLY A 278 -16.05 23.69 6.02
CA GLY A 278 -16.99 24.76 5.65
C GLY A 278 -16.59 26.16 6.15
N PHE A 279 -15.81 26.26 7.23
CA PHE A 279 -15.34 27.54 7.77
C PHE A 279 -14.09 28.07 7.06
N TYR A 280 -13.20 27.19 6.60
CA TYR A 280 -11.93 27.54 5.97
C TYR A 280 -11.90 27.37 4.43
N SER A 281 -12.94 26.76 3.84
CA SER A 281 -13.15 26.73 2.38
C SER A 281 -13.79 28.02 1.89
#